data_AF-A0A928D1Z2-F1
#
_entry.id   AF-A0A928D1Z2-F1
#
_cell.length_a   1.000
_cell.length_b   1.000
_cell.length_c   1.000
_cell.angle_alpha   90.00
_cell.angle_beta   90.00
_cell.angle_gamma   90.00
#
_symmetry.space_group_name_H-M   'P 1'
#
loop_
_entity.id
_entity.type
_entity.pdbx_description
1 polymer ?
#
loop_
_entity_poly.entity_id
_entity_poly.type
_entity_poly.pdbx_seq_one_letter_code
_entity_poly.pdbx_strand_id
1 'polypeptide(L)'
;MINIGDLRKYYLSCREALPFLDCWNRLGTKPFAAAHGQSLPAVELPFADRCNIPVSDNMPVLLQAGTITLDRAEELLKQYPQQNFICVTSERKLIYDRVRLLKMATEFQNFYICTANFTPCMLLLEEFYGCGVAGKLIYGSGLPLFSEDASLGPIIFSALPWSIKCDIAGNTLRRLMNLPEIIVPEPERLQTGTLLIDTHMHFSIAPEFHKAVVHQPQSFWRWAEWRGYMESAFTAIGIATPGDLLENTGTFRPEILKEIQKLCRESLGRMRFYVSFNPEHMEVDKRIMELLLETPECAGIKIHPPLHRVSADDDRYDIAFAEAERTGKVVLTHSWEDSSYNPVQKLSLPHLFEKHLKNHPGAKFILGHAGGRPATMDEVCRVCQKYSNVWVDLSGDYFHDGMLETLTAGIGAERILLGSDSYWFNVHAIFGMLLKSRLSDAEIELIAFKNAENLYGITADCY
;
A
#
# COMPACT_ATOMS: atom_id res chain seq x y z
N MET A 1 9.17 17.84 18.85
CA MET A 1 8.03 17.13 18.22
C MET A 1 8.23 17.24 16.73
N ILE A 2 8.20 16.10 16.05
CA ILE A 2 8.27 16.01 14.59
C ILE A 2 7.05 16.68 13.96
N ASN A 3 7.21 17.35 12.82
CA ASN A 3 6.10 17.89 12.03
C ASN A 3 6.26 17.50 10.55
N ILE A 4 5.20 17.70 9.76
CA ILE A 4 5.18 17.35 8.34
C ILE A 4 6.27 18.08 7.53
N GLY A 5 6.54 19.35 7.84
CA GLY A 5 7.57 20.13 7.15
C GLY A 5 8.98 19.56 7.35
N ASP A 6 9.31 19.16 8.59
CA ASP A 6 10.59 18.52 8.90
C ASP A 6 10.73 17.16 8.21
N LEU A 7 9.67 16.34 8.21
CA LEU A 7 9.63 15.06 7.49
C LEU A 7 9.82 15.23 5.99
N ARG A 8 9.13 16.20 5.40
CA ARG A 8 9.23 16.52 3.98
C ARG A 8 10.62 16.99 3.62
N LYS A 9 11.21 17.89 4.41
CA LYS A 9 12.57 18.37 4.21
C LYS A 9 13.59 17.23 4.29
N TYR A 10 13.46 16.34 5.28
CA TYR A 10 14.33 15.18 5.41
C TYR A 10 14.20 14.24 4.21
N TYR A 11 12.97 13.91 3.82
CA TYR A 11 12.69 13.06 2.66
C TYR A 11 13.34 13.61 1.38
N LEU A 12 13.13 14.89 1.09
CA LEU A 12 13.70 15.55 -0.08
C LEU A 12 15.23 15.58 -0.02
N SER A 13 15.83 15.82 1.15
CA SER A 13 17.29 15.81 1.32
C SER A 13 17.90 14.42 1.06
N CYS A 14 17.26 13.36 1.58
CA CYS A 14 17.65 11.97 1.30
C CYS A 14 17.51 11.65 -0.18
N ARG A 15 16.38 12.01 -0.78
CA ARG A 15 16.15 11.81 -2.21
C ARG A 15 17.22 12.53 -3.05
N GLU A 16 17.59 13.76 -2.72
CA GLU A 16 18.62 14.51 -3.46
C GLU A 16 20.02 13.95 -3.28
N ALA A 17 20.33 13.38 -2.11
CA ALA A 17 21.64 12.83 -1.82
C ALA A 17 21.89 11.47 -2.48
N LEU A 18 20.85 10.65 -2.71
CA LEU A 18 21.00 9.29 -3.23
C LEU A 18 21.69 9.26 -4.61
N PRO A 19 22.64 8.32 -4.84
CA PRO A 19 23.49 8.29 -6.03
C PRO A 19 22.81 7.63 -7.24
N PHE A 20 21.67 8.17 -7.66
CA PHE A 20 20.94 7.62 -8.81
C PHE A 20 21.81 7.55 -10.08
N LEU A 21 21.50 6.58 -10.92
CA LEU A 21 22.08 6.46 -12.26
C LEU A 21 21.39 7.33 -13.30
N ASP A 22 20.17 7.79 -13.02
CA ASP A 22 19.32 8.35 -14.06
C ASP A 22 19.83 9.67 -14.65
N CYS A 23 19.88 9.65 -15.97
CA CYS A 23 20.10 10.71 -16.94
C CYS A 23 18.90 11.69 -17.08
N TRP A 24 17.93 11.66 -16.16
CA TRP A 24 16.77 12.55 -16.16
C TRP A 24 16.82 13.54 -14.99
N ASN A 25 17.53 14.64 -15.21
CA ASN A 25 17.51 15.77 -14.30
C ASN A 25 16.22 16.59 -14.57
N ARG A 26 15.23 16.53 -13.66
CA ARG A 26 14.00 17.37 -13.73
C ARG A 26 14.29 18.87 -13.60
N LEU A 27 15.52 19.27 -13.27
CA LEU A 27 15.93 20.67 -13.25
C LEU A 27 16.07 21.20 -14.69
N GLY A 28 14.96 21.72 -15.25
CA GLY A 28 14.99 22.58 -16.44
C GLY A 28 14.24 22.09 -17.68
N THR A 29 13.62 20.91 -17.67
CA THR A 29 12.77 20.47 -18.78
C THR A 29 11.36 21.07 -18.64
N LYS A 30 10.92 21.81 -19.68
CA LYS A 30 9.52 22.24 -19.79
C LYS A 30 8.61 20.99 -19.78
N PRO A 31 7.41 21.06 -19.17
CA PRO A 31 6.46 19.95 -19.23
C PRO A 31 6.21 19.55 -20.69
N PHE A 32 6.24 18.25 -20.98
CA PHE A 32 5.65 17.77 -22.22
C PHE A 32 4.15 18.09 -22.17
N ALA A 33 3.62 18.73 -23.21
CA ALA A 33 2.18 18.87 -23.34
C ALA A 33 1.58 17.46 -23.41
N ALA A 34 0.69 17.12 -22.50
CA ALA A 34 -0.05 15.87 -22.56
C ALA A 34 -0.82 15.84 -23.89
N ALA A 35 -0.43 14.94 -24.79
CA ALA A 35 -1.27 14.64 -25.94
C ALA A 35 -2.41 13.76 -25.43
N HIS A 36 -3.66 14.22 -25.59
CA HIS A 36 -4.83 13.37 -25.44
C HIS A 36 -4.86 12.35 -26.59
N GLY A 37 -4.03 11.32 -26.49
CA GLY A 37 -4.08 10.18 -27.38
C GLY A 37 -5.23 9.26 -26.95
N GLN A 38 -6.07 8.85 -27.91
CA GLN A 38 -6.97 7.72 -27.70
C GLN A 38 -6.13 6.49 -27.32
N SER A 39 -6.61 5.70 -26.36
CA SER A 39 -6.01 4.40 -26.05
C SER A 39 -5.91 3.59 -27.34
N LEU A 40 -4.67 3.29 -27.76
CA LEU A 40 -4.48 2.30 -28.80
C LEU A 40 -4.93 0.96 -28.19
N PRO A 41 -5.81 0.19 -28.84
CA PRO A 41 -6.16 -1.14 -28.36
C PRO A 41 -4.86 -1.95 -28.21
N ALA A 42 -4.74 -2.66 -27.09
CA ALA A 42 -3.62 -3.56 -26.86
C ALA A 42 -3.52 -4.50 -28.07
N VAL A 43 -2.41 -4.40 -28.80
CA VAL A 43 -2.10 -5.38 -29.84
C VAL A 43 -1.79 -6.68 -29.09
N GLU A 44 -2.54 -7.75 -29.37
CA GLU A 44 -2.13 -9.09 -28.95
C GLU A 44 -0.75 -9.38 -29.55
N LEU A 45 0.29 -9.19 -28.75
CA LEU A 45 1.63 -9.62 -29.11
C LEU A 45 1.68 -11.13 -28.85
N PRO A 46 1.91 -11.96 -29.88
CA PRO A 46 2.10 -13.40 -29.66
C PRO A 46 3.29 -13.60 -28.71
N PHE A 47 3.15 -14.51 -27.75
CA PHE A 47 4.26 -14.95 -26.89
C PHE A 47 5.41 -15.42 -27.79
N ALA A 48 6.44 -14.61 -27.91
CA ALA A 48 7.64 -14.96 -28.63
C ALA A 48 8.48 -15.86 -27.72
N ASP A 49 8.30 -17.17 -27.84
CA ASP A 49 9.14 -18.20 -27.20
C ASP A 49 10.56 -18.27 -27.82
N ARG A 50 11.05 -17.16 -28.39
CA ARG A 50 12.28 -17.05 -29.18
C ARG A 50 13.22 -16.01 -28.59
N CYS A 51 13.60 -16.18 -27.33
CA CYS A 51 14.75 -15.45 -26.80
C CYS A 51 16.03 -16.19 -27.18
N ASN A 52 16.58 -15.91 -28.38
CA ASN A 52 18.03 -15.95 -28.54
C ASN A 52 18.56 -14.82 -27.66
N ILE A 53 18.87 -15.11 -26.40
CA ILE A 53 19.47 -14.13 -25.49
C ILE A 53 20.79 -13.72 -26.12
N PRO A 54 20.97 -12.45 -26.53
CA PRO A 54 22.27 -12.01 -26.99
C PRO A 54 23.19 -12.06 -25.77
N VAL A 55 23.96 -13.14 -25.66
CA VAL A 55 24.99 -13.27 -24.64
C VAL A 55 26.02 -12.21 -24.97
N SER A 56 26.10 -11.18 -24.14
CA SER A 56 27.13 -10.15 -24.22
C SER A 56 27.76 -10.04 -22.85
N ASP A 57 29.08 -9.97 -22.79
CA ASP A 57 29.82 -10.15 -21.53
C ASP A 57 29.52 -9.05 -20.49
N ASN A 58 28.85 -7.95 -20.84
CA ASN A 58 28.74 -6.77 -19.98
C ASN A 58 27.35 -6.14 -19.81
N MET A 59 26.30 -6.60 -20.52
CA MET A 59 24.97 -5.98 -20.42
C MET A 59 24.00 -6.84 -19.61
N PRO A 60 23.40 -6.34 -18.52
CA PRO A 60 22.36 -7.06 -17.81
C PRO A 60 21.13 -7.31 -18.69
N VAL A 61 20.52 -8.50 -18.57
CA VAL A 61 19.29 -8.88 -19.27
C VAL A 61 18.10 -8.66 -18.35
N LEU A 62 17.08 -7.93 -18.82
CA LEU A 62 15.86 -7.72 -18.07
C LEU A 62 14.92 -8.93 -18.22
N LEU A 63 14.46 -9.49 -17.10
CA LEU A 63 13.45 -10.52 -17.03
C LEU A 63 12.14 -9.89 -16.59
N GLN A 64 11.23 -9.64 -17.53
CA GLN A 64 9.96 -9.00 -17.24
C GLN A 64 8.97 -9.98 -16.62
N ALA A 65 8.58 -9.74 -15.36
CA ALA A 65 7.55 -10.49 -14.67
C ALA A 65 6.28 -10.59 -15.53
N GLY A 66 5.58 -11.72 -15.52
CA GLY A 66 4.37 -11.91 -16.34
C GLY A 66 4.62 -12.21 -17.82
N THR A 67 5.79 -11.88 -18.37
CA THR A 67 6.24 -12.35 -19.69
C THR A 67 7.05 -13.64 -19.59
N ILE A 68 7.83 -13.79 -18.52
CA ILE A 68 8.57 -15.01 -18.18
C ILE A 68 8.13 -15.55 -16.81
N THR A 69 7.99 -16.87 -16.69
CA THR A 69 7.74 -17.53 -15.41
C THR A 69 9.03 -17.60 -14.58
N LEU A 70 8.91 -17.70 -13.26
CA LEU A 70 10.09 -17.86 -12.41
C LEU A 70 10.80 -19.21 -12.62
N ASP A 71 10.08 -20.26 -13.04
CA ASP A 71 10.68 -21.53 -13.45
C ASP A 71 11.60 -21.34 -14.64
N ARG A 72 11.12 -20.63 -15.66
CA ARG A 72 11.93 -20.33 -16.85
C ARG A 72 13.10 -19.39 -16.52
N ALA A 73 12.90 -18.43 -15.62
CA ALA A 73 13.98 -17.58 -15.13
C ALA A 73 15.09 -18.39 -14.44
N GLU A 74 14.74 -19.35 -13.58
CA GLU A 74 15.71 -20.24 -12.93
C GLU A 74 16.51 -21.10 -13.93
N GLU A 75 15.86 -21.59 -15.00
CA GLU A 75 16.55 -22.31 -16.08
C GLU A 75 17.59 -21.43 -16.78
N LEU A 76 17.23 -20.17 -17.08
CA LEU A 76 18.16 -19.21 -17.71
C LEU A 76 19.33 -18.88 -16.80
N LEU A 77 19.09 -18.68 -15.50
CA LEU A 77 20.15 -18.41 -14.52
C LEU A 77 21.17 -19.54 -14.46
N LYS A 78 20.72 -20.80 -14.51
CA LYS A 78 21.58 -21.99 -14.55
C LYS A 78 22.32 -22.15 -15.88
N GLN A 79 21.63 -21.85 -16.99
CA GLN A 79 22.20 -21.99 -18.34
C GLN A 79 23.27 -20.94 -18.63
N TYR A 80 23.13 -19.73 -18.09
CA TYR A 80 24.01 -18.60 -18.35
C TYR A 80 24.60 -17.99 -17.06
N PRO A 81 25.47 -18.71 -16.33
CA PRO A 81 25.97 -18.26 -15.02
C PRO A 81 26.84 -16.99 -15.07
N GLN A 82 27.37 -16.63 -16.24
CA GLN A 82 28.15 -15.40 -16.45
C GLN A 82 27.29 -14.20 -16.86
N GLN A 83 26.03 -14.43 -17.23
CA GLN A 83 25.10 -13.38 -17.64
C GLN A 83 24.32 -12.87 -16.44
N ASN A 84 24.37 -11.56 -16.18
CA ASN A 84 23.54 -10.93 -15.15
C ASN A 84 22.10 -10.76 -15.64
N PHE A 85 21.14 -11.08 -14.77
CA PHE A 85 19.71 -10.93 -15.02
C PHE A 85 19.08 -10.05 -13.96
N ILE A 86 18.21 -9.12 -14.38
CA ILE A 86 17.44 -8.24 -13.50
C ILE A 86 15.96 -8.57 -13.67
N CYS A 87 15.33 -9.09 -12.63
CA CYS A 87 13.89 -9.27 -12.57
C CYS A 87 13.22 -7.89 -12.46
N VAL A 88 12.45 -7.51 -13.48
CA VAL A 88 11.71 -6.24 -13.54
C VAL A 88 10.21 -6.52 -13.54
N THR A 89 9.43 -5.57 -13.05
CA THR A 89 7.98 -5.79 -12.91
C THR A 89 7.22 -5.50 -14.19
N SER A 90 5.99 -5.99 -14.24
CA SER A 90 4.98 -5.59 -15.21
C SER A 90 3.64 -5.38 -14.48
N GLU A 91 2.52 -5.66 -15.15
CA GLU A 91 1.19 -5.72 -14.57
C GLU A 91 1.06 -6.78 -13.46
N ARG A 92 1.82 -7.88 -13.51
CA ARG A 92 1.87 -8.86 -12.41
C ARG A 92 2.80 -8.36 -11.31
N LYS A 93 2.26 -8.29 -10.09
CA LYS A 93 3.03 -7.89 -8.90
C LYS A 93 3.99 -8.98 -8.47
N LEU A 94 5.23 -8.60 -8.19
CA LEU A 94 6.26 -9.51 -7.68
C LEU A 94 6.09 -9.86 -6.20
N ILE A 95 5.26 -9.12 -5.44
CA ILE A 95 4.98 -9.40 -4.02
C ILE A 95 4.47 -10.83 -3.79
N TYR A 96 3.71 -11.38 -4.74
CA TYR A 96 3.17 -12.74 -4.67
C TYR A 96 4.26 -13.82 -4.74
N ASP A 97 5.42 -13.47 -5.30
CA ASP A 97 6.55 -14.39 -5.47
C ASP A 97 7.71 -14.08 -4.49
N ARG A 98 7.49 -13.23 -3.47
CA ARG A 98 8.48 -12.78 -2.48
C ARG A 98 9.41 -13.89 -1.98
N VAL A 99 8.86 -14.99 -1.48
CA VAL A 99 9.64 -16.12 -0.91
C VAL A 99 10.54 -16.76 -1.97
N ARG A 100 10.02 -16.93 -3.19
CA ARG A 100 10.76 -17.51 -4.31
C ARG A 100 11.85 -16.59 -4.81
N LEU A 101 11.57 -15.29 -4.92
CA LEU A 101 12.55 -14.28 -5.32
C LEU A 101 13.70 -14.17 -4.32
N LEU A 102 13.41 -14.20 -3.01
CA LEU A 102 14.43 -14.20 -1.96
C LEU A 102 15.32 -15.45 -2.02
N LYS A 103 14.71 -16.62 -2.25
CA LYS A 103 15.44 -17.88 -2.46
C LYS A 103 16.36 -17.77 -3.69
N MET A 104 15.84 -17.32 -4.82
CA MET A 104 16.62 -17.16 -6.06
C MET A 104 17.78 -16.16 -5.87
N ALA A 105 17.56 -15.04 -5.19
CA ALA A 105 18.61 -14.06 -4.90
C ALA A 105 19.72 -14.61 -3.99
N THR A 106 19.39 -15.59 -3.15
CA THR A 106 20.35 -16.29 -2.29
C THR A 106 21.12 -17.36 -3.06
N GLU A 107 20.46 -18.10 -3.95
CA GLU A 107 21.04 -19.21 -4.69
C GLU A 107 21.89 -18.77 -5.91
N PHE A 108 21.48 -17.70 -6.60
CA PHE A 108 22.07 -17.28 -7.88
C PHE A 108 22.83 -15.96 -7.76
N GLN A 109 24.15 -16.01 -7.99
CA GLN A 109 24.98 -14.80 -7.97
C GLN A 109 24.67 -13.82 -9.10
N ASN A 110 24.12 -14.29 -10.20
CA ASN A 110 23.79 -13.51 -11.39
C ASN A 110 22.32 -13.04 -11.42
N PHE A 111 21.59 -13.12 -10.31
CA PHE A 111 20.20 -12.69 -10.21
C PHE A 111 20.04 -11.42 -9.37
N TYR A 112 19.38 -10.42 -9.95
CA TYR A 112 19.09 -9.13 -9.35
C TYR A 112 17.60 -8.81 -9.48
N ILE A 113 17.09 -7.92 -8.62
CA ILE A 113 15.66 -7.59 -8.58
C ILE A 113 15.47 -6.09 -8.55
N CYS A 114 14.58 -5.60 -9.42
CA CYS A 114 14.15 -4.22 -9.47
C CYS A 114 13.11 -3.93 -8.37
N THR A 115 13.24 -2.79 -7.70
CA THR A 115 12.37 -2.40 -6.58
C THR A 115 11.00 -1.85 -7.00
N ALA A 116 10.84 -1.40 -8.24
CA ALA A 116 9.56 -0.91 -8.77
C ALA A 116 8.45 -1.94 -8.49
N ASN A 117 7.27 -1.55 -8.02
CA ASN A 117 6.11 -2.46 -7.79
C ASN A 117 6.39 -3.74 -6.94
N PHE A 118 7.55 -3.80 -6.26
CA PHE A 118 8.02 -4.92 -5.42
C PHE A 118 8.21 -4.45 -3.97
N THR A 119 8.91 -3.32 -3.82
CA THR A 119 9.24 -2.68 -2.55
C THR A 119 8.06 -2.13 -1.74
N PRO A 120 6.85 -1.90 -2.29
CA PRO A 120 5.68 -1.62 -1.47
C PRO A 120 5.25 -2.79 -0.57
N CYS A 121 5.90 -3.96 -0.57
CA CYS A 121 5.66 -4.98 0.45
C CYS A 121 6.29 -4.57 1.79
N MET A 122 5.52 -4.69 2.88
CA MET A 122 6.00 -4.40 4.23
C MET A 122 7.25 -5.23 4.58
N LEU A 123 8.27 -4.57 5.15
CA LEU A 123 9.57 -5.11 5.60
C LEU A 123 10.43 -5.88 4.58
N LEU A 124 10.07 -5.84 3.29
CA LEU A 124 10.76 -6.63 2.28
C LEU A 124 12.25 -6.27 2.14
N LEU A 125 12.60 -4.98 2.22
CA LEU A 125 13.98 -4.53 2.08
C LEU A 125 14.84 -5.02 3.26
N GLU A 126 14.30 -4.96 4.47
CA GLU A 126 14.91 -5.45 5.69
C GLU A 126 15.14 -6.96 5.65
N GLU A 127 14.22 -7.73 5.03
CA GLU A 127 14.40 -9.17 4.86
C GLU A 127 15.52 -9.51 3.89
N PHE A 128 15.58 -8.84 2.74
CA PHE A 128 16.69 -9.01 1.80
C PHE A 128 18.03 -8.67 2.46
N TYR A 129 18.05 -7.66 3.32
CA TYR A 129 19.23 -7.31 4.11
C TYR A 129 19.57 -8.36 5.15
N GLY A 130 18.58 -8.86 5.91
CA GLY A 130 18.75 -9.91 6.90
C GLY A 130 19.26 -11.24 6.30
N CYS A 131 18.91 -11.53 5.04
CA CYS A 131 19.44 -12.67 4.29
C CYS A 131 20.79 -12.40 3.59
N GLY A 132 21.36 -11.20 3.74
CA GLY A 132 22.66 -10.85 3.14
C GLY A 132 22.63 -10.61 1.63
N VAL A 133 21.44 -10.39 1.05
CA VAL A 133 21.23 -10.25 -0.40
C VAL A 133 20.69 -8.88 -0.81
N ALA A 134 20.67 -7.89 0.08
CA ALA A 134 20.26 -6.52 -0.26
C ALA A 134 21.10 -5.88 -1.39
N GLY A 135 22.36 -6.30 -1.56
CA GLY A 135 23.20 -5.90 -2.69
C GLY A 135 22.73 -6.42 -4.07
N LYS A 136 21.68 -7.25 -4.11
CA LYS A 136 21.02 -7.71 -5.35
C LYS A 136 19.83 -6.84 -5.75
N LEU A 137 19.45 -5.87 -4.92
CA LEU A 137 18.34 -4.97 -5.19
C LEU A 137 18.80 -3.75 -6.02
N ILE A 138 17.97 -3.33 -6.96
CA ILE A 138 18.22 -2.21 -7.86
C ILE A 138 16.99 -1.32 -7.89
N TYR A 139 17.18 -0.02 -7.67
CA TYR A 139 16.09 0.95 -7.73
C TYR A 139 15.41 0.96 -9.10
N GLY A 140 14.08 0.88 -9.10
CA GLY A 140 13.27 1.18 -10.28
C GLY A 140 12.14 2.13 -9.94
N SER A 141 11.95 3.13 -10.79
CA SER A 141 10.90 4.14 -10.61
C SER A 141 9.51 3.61 -10.99
N GLY A 142 9.41 2.74 -11.99
CA GLY A 142 8.13 2.30 -12.54
C GLY A 142 7.42 3.37 -13.39
N LEU A 143 8.10 4.47 -13.72
CA LEU A 143 7.59 5.52 -14.59
C LEU A 143 7.31 5.00 -16.02
N PRO A 144 6.35 5.61 -16.74
CA PRO A 144 5.45 6.67 -16.28
C PRO A 144 4.21 6.14 -15.53
N LEU A 145 4.08 4.83 -15.35
CA LEU A 145 2.88 4.22 -14.79
C LEU A 145 2.75 4.50 -13.29
N PHE A 146 3.81 4.24 -12.54
CA PHE A 146 3.88 4.46 -11.09
C PHE A 146 4.71 5.67 -10.74
N SER A 147 4.40 6.28 -9.59
CA SER A 147 5.23 7.30 -8.98
C SER A 147 6.58 6.72 -8.57
N GLU A 148 7.65 7.41 -8.95
CA GLU A 148 9.02 7.11 -8.55
C GLU A 148 9.19 7.09 -7.02
N ASP A 149 8.39 7.88 -6.30
CA ASP A 149 8.45 8.03 -4.85
C ASP A 149 7.75 6.89 -4.10
N ALA A 150 6.90 6.13 -4.78
CA ALA A 150 6.27 4.93 -4.21
C ALA A 150 7.28 3.81 -3.95
N SER A 151 8.28 3.64 -4.82
CA SER A 151 9.37 2.70 -4.60
C SER A 151 10.52 3.33 -3.79
N LEU A 152 10.68 4.66 -3.85
CA LEU A 152 11.74 5.36 -3.13
C LEU A 152 11.45 5.56 -1.64
N GLY A 153 10.18 5.81 -1.30
CA GLY A 153 9.69 5.95 0.07
C GLY A 153 10.19 4.86 1.00
N PRO A 154 9.91 3.58 0.72
CA PRO A 154 10.40 2.49 1.54
C PRO A 154 11.92 2.39 1.60
N ILE A 155 12.67 2.78 0.55
CA ILE A 155 14.14 2.80 0.60
C ILE A 155 14.62 3.87 1.58
N ILE A 156 14.13 5.10 1.46
CA ILE A 156 14.54 6.23 2.31
C ILE A 156 14.21 5.96 3.78
N PHE A 157 13.02 5.44 4.06
CA PHE A 157 12.56 5.21 5.44
C PHE A 157 12.88 3.81 6.00
N SER A 158 13.49 2.93 5.21
CA SER A 158 13.94 1.62 5.72
C SER A 158 14.98 1.76 6.84
N ALA A 159 15.09 0.72 7.65
CA ALA A 159 16.12 0.60 8.69
C ALA A 159 17.52 0.24 8.15
N LEU A 160 17.68 0.20 6.81
CA LEU A 160 18.94 -0.17 6.17
C LEU A 160 20.05 0.85 6.42
N PRO A 161 21.33 0.42 6.49
CA PRO A 161 22.46 1.33 6.48
C PRO A 161 22.46 2.23 5.24
N TRP A 162 22.91 3.48 5.38
CA TRP A 162 22.95 4.44 4.28
C TRP A 162 23.73 3.92 3.05
N SER A 163 24.82 3.18 3.27
CA SER A 163 25.57 2.54 2.18
C SER A 163 24.73 1.56 1.36
N ILE A 164 23.88 0.78 2.01
CA ILE A 164 22.96 -0.16 1.34
C ILE A 164 21.86 0.62 0.59
N LYS A 165 21.35 1.72 1.16
CA LYS A 165 20.42 2.60 0.44
C LYS A 165 21.06 3.17 -0.84
N CYS A 166 22.34 3.57 -0.77
CA CYS A 166 23.12 4.00 -1.93
C CYS A 166 23.35 2.89 -2.96
N ASP A 167 23.60 1.66 -2.49
CA ASP A 167 23.69 0.47 -3.33
C ASP A 167 22.42 0.23 -4.13
N ILE A 168 21.26 0.21 -3.45
CA ILE A 168 19.97 0.04 -4.08
C ILE A 168 19.70 1.19 -5.06
N ALA A 169 19.92 2.44 -4.65
CA ALA A 169 19.63 3.62 -5.47
C ALA A 169 20.46 3.71 -6.76
N GLY A 170 21.70 3.19 -6.77
CA GLY A 170 22.50 3.21 -8.00
C GLY A 170 23.81 2.45 -7.97
N ASN A 171 24.49 2.28 -6.83
CA ASN A 171 25.83 1.65 -6.84
C ASN A 171 25.80 0.18 -7.26
N THR A 172 24.71 -0.57 -7.01
CA THR A 172 24.57 -1.95 -7.50
C THR A 172 24.58 -2.00 -9.03
N LEU A 173 23.79 -1.16 -9.69
CA LEU A 173 23.77 -1.13 -11.14
C LEU A 173 25.05 -0.51 -11.73
N ARG A 174 25.73 0.41 -11.01
CA ARG A 174 27.08 0.88 -11.38
C ARG A 174 28.09 -0.26 -11.43
N ARG A 175 28.13 -1.10 -10.39
CA ARG A 175 28.98 -2.31 -10.37
C ARG A 175 28.67 -3.24 -11.54
N LEU A 176 27.39 -3.47 -11.84
CA LEU A 176 26.97 -4.29 -12.97
C LEU A 176 27.38 -3.74 -14.33
N MET A 177 27.48 -2.41 -14.46
CA MET A 177 27.84 -1.71 -15.70
C MET A 177 29.31 -1.30 -15.76
N ASN A 178 30.15 -1.75 -14.81
CA ASN A 178 31.56 -1.33 -14.68
C ASN A 178 31.73 0.21 -14.59
N LEU A 179 30.80 0.89 -13.92
CA LEU A 179 30.86 2.31 -13.63
C LEU A 179 31.43 2.54 -12.22
N PRO A 180 32.14 3.65 -11.97
CA PRO A 180 32.62 3.99 -10.65
C PRO A 180 31.44 4.22 -9.69
N GLU A 181 31.56 3.71 -8.47
CA GLU A 181 30.61 3.97 -7.39
C GLU A 181 30.65 5.43 -6.94
N ILE A 182 29.52 5.92 -6.44
CA ILE A 182 29.39 7.25 -5.86
C ILE A 182 29.20 7.08 -4.35
N ILE A 183 30.07 7.74 -3.59
CA ILE A 183 30.00 7.78 -2.12
C ILE A 183 29.47 9.15 -1.72
N VAL A 184 28.32 9.15 -1.05
CA VAL A 184 27.62 10.35 -0.59
C VAL A 184 27.40 10.27 0.93
N PRO A 185 27.53 11.38 1.67
CA PRO A 185 27.24 11.38 3.10
C PRO A 185 25.75 11.15 3.37
N GLU A 186 25.44 10.48 4.49
CA GLU A 186 24.06 10.36 4.98
C GLU A 186 23.57 11.77 5.40
N PRO A 187 22.40 12.21 4.93
CA PRO A 187 21.78 13.43 5.45
C PRO A 187 21.55 13.36 6.96
N GLU A 188 21.39 14.53 7.58
CA GLU A 188 21.12 14.60 9.02
C GLU A 188 19.85 13.81 9.38
N ARG A 189 19.97 12.94 10.37
CA ARG A 189 18.85 12.11 10.82
C ARG A 189 17.76 12.98 11.43
N LEU A 190 16.54 12.68 11.05
CA LEU A 190 15.36 13.29 11.62
C LEU A 190 15.23 12.95 13.12
N GLN A 191 14.66 13.88 13.89
CA GLN A 191 14.26 13.61 15.27
C GLN A 191 13.19 12.49 15.31
N THR A 192 13.23 11.68 16.35
CA THR A 192 12.26 10.61 16.60
C THR A 192 10.90 11.17 17.01
N GLY A 193 9.82 10.53 16.56
CA GLY A 193 8.45 10.83 16.98
C GLY A 193 7.41 10.21 16.04
N THR A 194 6.15 10.27 16.45
CA THR A 194 5.01 9.79 15.66
C THR A 194 3.99 10.90 15.45
N LEU A 195 3.32 10.90 14.30
CA LEU A 195 2.25 11.86 13.96
C LEU A 195 1.18 11.30 13.02
N LEU A 196 1.45 10.21 12.28
CA LEU A 196 0.54 9.72 11.26
C LEU A 196 -0.63 8.98 11.91
N ILE A 197 -1.82 9.14 11.35
CA ILE A 197 -2.96 8.29 11.66
C ILE A 197 -3.26 7.45 10.43
N ASP A 198 -3.01 6.15 10.55
CA ASP A 198 -3.29 5.18 9.51
C ASP A 198 -4.68 4.60 9.70
N THR A 199 -5.64 5.01 8.86
CA THR A 199 -7.05 4.65 9.01
C THR A 199 -7.38 3.27 8.44
N HIS A 200 -6.42 2.58 7.82
CA HIS A 200 -6.66 1.32 7.14
C HIS A 200 -5.43 0.41 7.23
N MET A 201 -5.41 -0.43 8.27
CA MET A 201 -4.41 -1.48 8.48
C MET A 201 -5.10 -2.84 8.62
N HIS A 202 -4.32 -3.91 8.73
CA HIS A 202 -4.84 -5.24 9.02
C HIS A 202 -3.93 -5.97 10.02
N PHE A 203 -4.50 -6.88 10.80
CA PHE A 203 -3.75 -7.87 11.60
C PHE A 203 -4.63 -9.10 11.79
N SER A 204 -4.04 -10.21 12.24
CA SER A 204 -4.80 -11.41 12.60
C SER A 204 -4.29 -11.99 13.92
N ILE A 205 -5.16 -12.66 14.67
CA ILE A 205 -4.82 -13.30 15.95
C ILE A 205 -4.61 -14.81 15.78
N ALA A 206 -5.32 -15.44 14.85
CA ALA A 206 -5.35 -16.89 14.70
C ALA A 206 -4.84 -17.33 13.30
N PRO A 207 -3.57 -17.75 13.18
CA PRO A 207 -2.97 -18.20 11.92
C PRO A 207 -3.73 -19.32 11.21
N GLU A 208 -4.35 -20.22 11.96
CA GLU A 208 -5.10 -21.35 11.46
C GLU A 208 -6.39 -20.97 10.71
N PHE A 209 -6.90 -19.75 10.92
CA PHE A 209 -8.10 -19.25 10.25
C PHE A 209 -7.80 -18.25 9.15
N HIS A 210 -6.54 -17.84 9.02
CA HIS A 210 -6.12 -16.91 8.00
C HIS A 210 -6.01 -17.61 6.64
N LYS A 211 -6.90 -17.26 5.71
CA LYS A 211 -6.93 -17.82 4.35
C LYS A 211 -6.30 -16.91 3.32
N ALA A 212 -5.60 -15.85 3.75
CA ALA A 212 -4.93 -14.95 2.83
C ALA A 212 -4.06 -15.71 1.82
N VAL A 213 -4.26 -15.38 0.56
CA VAL A 213 -3.49 -15.92 -0.58
C VAL A 213 -1.99 -15.58 -0.46
N VAL A 214 -1.66 -14.55 0.34
CA VAL A 214 -0.28 -14.11 0.61
C VAL A 214 0.03 -14.32 2.08
N HIS A 215 0.86 -15.32 2.38
CA HIS A 215 1.34 -15.56 3.74
C HIS A 215 2.34 -14.46 4.13
N GLN A 216 1.93 -13.61 5.06
CA GLN A 216 2.75 -12.55 5.62
C GLN A 216 2.89 -12.81 7.13
N PRO A 217 4.06 -13.19 7.65
CA PRO A 217 4.23 -13.50 9.08
C PRO A 217 3.80 -12.36 10.02
N GLN A 218 3.92 -11.11 9.55
CA GLN A 218 3.60 -9.91 10.30
C GLN A 218 2.10 -9.73 10.61
N SER A 219 1.18 -10.53 10.06
CA SER A 219 -0.26 -10.46 10.46
C SER A 219 -0.41 -10.80 11.91
N PHE A 220 0.43 -11.73 12.40
CA PHE A 220 0.28 -12.36 13.69
C PHE A 220 1.10 -11.67 14.78
N TRP A 221 1.66 -10.50 14.47
CA TRP A 221 2.36 -9.67 15.43
C TRP A 221 1.48 -9.30 16.60
N ARG A 222 2.10 -9.28 17.79
CA ARG A 222 1.48 -8.74 18.98
C ARG A 222 1.77 -7.25 19.07
N TRP A 223 1.25 -6.62 20.11
CA TRP A 223 1.38 -5.18 20.27
C TRP A 223 2.84 -4.72 20.28
N ALA A 224 3.77 -5.50 20.86
CA ALA A 224 5.18 -5.11 20.94
C ALA A 224 5.83 -4.92 19.55
N GLU A 225 5.56 -5.83 18.62
CA GLU A 225 6.06 -5.77 17.25
C GLU A 225 5.34 -4.68 16.44
N TRP A 226 4.01 -4.58 16.56
CA TRP A 226 3.24 -3.50 15.94
C TRP A 226 3.71 -2.12 16.38
N ARG A 227 3.97 -1.95 17.68
CA ARG A 227 4.50 -0.69 18.23
C ARG A 227 5.83 -0.32 17.57
N GLY A 228 6.76 -1.27 17.45
CA GLY A 228 8.06 -1.04 16.82
C GLY A 228 7.94 -0.62 15.35
N TYR A 229 7.05 -1.26 14.60
CA TYR A 229 6.77 -0.88 13.21
C TYR A 229 6.07 0.47 13.09
N MET A 230 5.05 0.73 13.91
CA MET A 230 4.35 2.02 13.91
C MET A 230 5.31 3.16 14.23
N GLU A 231 6.22 2.98 15.19
CA GLU A 231 7.25 3.97 15.52
C GLU A 231 8.25 4.16 14.38
N SER A 232 8.69 3.09 13.71
CA SER A 232 9.58 3.21 12.54
C SER A 232 8.89 3.85 11.33
N ALA A 233 7.56 3.77 11.28
CA ALA A 233 6.73 4.34 10.23
C ALA A 233 6.12 5.71 10.57
N PHE A 234 6.49 6.32 11.70
CA PHE A 234 5.92 7.58 12.19
C PHE A 234 4.42 7.53 12.51
N THR A 235 3.83 6.35 12.65
CA THR A 235 2.41 6.12 12.94
C THR A 235 2.12 6.24 14.43
N ALA A 236 1.33 7.25 14.79
CA ALA A 236 0.85 7.47 16.15
C ALA A 236 -0.32 6.54 16.47
N ILE A 237 -1.30 6.47 15.57
CA ILE A 237 -2.52 5.66 15.70
C ILE A 237 -2.74 4.83 14.44
N GLY A 238 -3.03 3.55 14.61
CA GLY A 238 -3.47 2.63 13.58
C GLY A 238 -4.90 2.17 13.80
N ILE A 239 -5.70 2.14 12.74
CA ILE A 239 -7.05 1.57 12.74
C ILE A 239 -7.06 0.37 11.80
N ALA A 240 -7.19 -0.82 12.35
CA ALA A 240 -7.03 -2.06 11.62
C ALA A 240 -8.35 -2.81 11.42
N THR A 241 -8.55 -3.45 10.28
CA THR A 241 -9.54 -4.52 10.15
C THR A 241 -8.88 -5.83 10.57
N PRO A 242 -9.34 -6.51 11.64
CA PRO A 242 -8.83 -7.83 11.97
C PRO A 242 -9.22 -8.83 10.89
N GLY A 243 -8.25 -9.52 10.29
CA GLY A 243 -8.47 -10.51 9.24
C GLY A 243 -9.40 -11.64 9.69
N ASP A 244 -9.33 -12.02 10.97
CA ASP A 244 -10.22 -13.03 11.57
C ASP A 244 -11.70 -12.62 11.52
N LEU A 245 -12.01 -11.32 11.54
CA LEU A 245 -13.37 -10.79 11.41
C LEU A 245 -13.78 -10.64 9.95
N LEU A 246 -12.84 -10.20 9.10
CA LEU A 246 -13.08 -10.01 7.68
C LEU A 246 -13.38 -11.32 6.94
N GLU A 247 -12.65 -12.38 7.29
CA GLU A 247 -12.76 -13.71 6.68
C GLU A 247 -13.67 -14.67 7.47
N ASN A 248 -14.46 -14.14 8.43
CA ASN A 248 -15.33 -14.94 9.27
C ASN A 248 -16.31 -15.79 8.43
N THR A 249 -16.37 -17.09 8.71
CA THR A 249 -17.28 -18.05 8.06
C THR A 249 -18.61 -18.17 8.81
N GLY A 250 -19.09 -17.07 9.39
CA GLY A 250 -20.34 -17.02 10.17
C GLY A 250 -20.28 -17.76 11.50
N THR A 251 -19.11 -17.86 12.13
CA THR A 251 -18.96 -18.53 13.43
C THR A 251 -18.54 -17.53 14.50
N PHE A 252 -19.26 -17.49 15.63
CA PHE A 252 -18.90 -16.66 16.76
C PHE A 252 -17.71 -17.26 17.54
N ARG A 253 -16.61 -16.51 17.62
CA ARG A 253 -15.36 -16.92 18.29
C ARG A 253 -14.95 -15.92 19.38
N PRO A 254 -15.50 -16.03 20.60
CA PRO A 254 -15.29 -15.04 21.67
C PRO A 254 -13.82 -14.90 22.10
N GLU A 255 -13.02 -15.95 21.97
CA GLU A 255 -11.58 -15.95 22.23
C GLU A 255 -10.80 -15.02 21.31
N ILE A 256 -11.13 -15.00 20.01
CA ILE A 256 -10.50 -14.10 19.04
C ILE A 256 -10.85 -12.65 19.38
N LEU A 257 -12.12 -12.38 19.69
CA LEU A 257 -12.58 -11.05 20.08
C LEU A 257 -11.85 -10.51 21.31
N LYS A 258 -11.65 -11.36 22.33
CA LYS A 258 -10.92 -11.00 23.54
C LYS A 258 -9.47 -10.63 23.24
N GLU A 259 -8.80 -11.35 22.35
CA GLU A 259 -7.41 -11.06 21.98
C GLU A 259 -7.29 -9.80 21.11
N ILE A 260 -8.24 -9.54 20.20
CA ILE A 260 -8.34 -8.27 19.46
C ILE A 260 -8.45 -7.09 20.44
N GLN A 261 -9.40 -7.18 21.39
CA GLN A 261 -9.61 -6.14 22.39
C GLN A 261 -8.39 -5.98 23.31
N LYS A 262 -7.75 -7.09 23.71
CA LYS A 262 -6.54 -7.09 24.52
C LYS A 262 -5.40 -6.34 23.83
N LEU A 263 -5.14 -6.63 22.54
CA LEU A 263 -4.13 -5.91 21.76
C LEU A 263 -4.42 -4.41 21.72
N CYS A 264 -5.68 -4.02 21.46
CA CYS A 264 -6.07 -2.61 21.44
C CYS A 264 -5.92 -1.94 22.83
N ARG A 265 -6.22 -2.65 23.93
CA ARG A 265 -6.02 -2.13 25.29
C ARG A 265 -4.55 -1.99 25.66
N GLU A 266 -3.72 -2.98 25.31
CA GLU A 266 -2.26 -2.93 25.52
C GLU A 266 -1.62 -1.77 24.76
N SER A 267 -2.22 -1.37 23.63
CA SER A 267 -1.79 -0.21 22.86
C SER A 267 -2.09 1.15 23.47
N LEU A 268 -2.88 1.18 24.55
CA LEU A 268 -3.34 2.42 25.20
C LEU A 268 -4.03 3.39 24.22
N GLY A 269 -4.78 2.85 23.25
CA GLY A 269 -5.53 3.63 22.25
C GLY A 269 -4.76 3.93 20.95
N ARG A 270 -3.49 3.53 20.84
CA ARG A 270 -2.71 3.63 19.59
C ARG A 270 -3.17 2.64 18.53
N MET A 271 -3.77 1.52 18.91
CA MET A 271 -4.39 0.57 18.00
C MET A 271 -5.90 0.52 18.26
N ARG A 272 -6.68 0.67 17.19
CA ARG A 272 -8.14 0.49 17.18
C ARG A 272 -8.52 -0.48 16.07
N PHE A 273 -9.76 -0.96 16.08
CA PHE A 273 -10.21 -1.90 15.06
C PHE A 273 -11.55 -1.56 14.43
N TYR A 274 -11.79 -2.07 13.21
CA TYR A 274 -13.13 -2.16 12.62
C TYR A 274 -13.73 -3.53 12.89
N VAL A 275 -15.02 -3.57 13.23
CA VAL A 275 -15.80 -4.82 13.17
C VAL A 275 -16.24 -5.07 11.73
N SER A 276 -16.14 -6.31 11.25
CA SER A 276 -16.64 -6.68 9.93
C SER A 276 -18.14 -7.03 9.97
N PHE A 277 -18.87 -6.71 8.91
CA PHE A 277 -20.25 -7.17 8.71
C PHE A 277 -20.42 -7.83 7.35
N ASN A 278 -20.64 -9.15 7.34
CA ASN A 278 -20.97 -9.91 6.14
C ASN A 278 -22.47 -10.27 6.12
N PRO A 279 -23.26 -9.79 5.12
CA PRO A 279 -24.68 -10.08 5.04
C PRO A 279 -25.02 -11.55 4.77
N GLU A 280 -24.07 -12.37 4.29
CA GLU A 280 -24.24 -13.84 4.18
C GLU A 280 -24.26 -14.52 5.57
N HIS A 281 -23.81 -13.82 6.60
CA HIS A 281 -23.73 -14.30 7.98
C HIS A 281 -24.52 -13.40 8.94
N MET A 282 -25.58 -12.78 8.43
CA MET A 282 -26.35 -11.70 9.07
C MET A 282 -26.65 -11.93 10.55
N GLU A 283 -27.16 -13.09 10.95
CA GLU A 283 -27.52 -13.37 12.35
C GLU A 283 -26.32 -13.28 13.31
N VAL A 284 -25.17 -13.81 12.90
CA VAL A 284 -23.96 -13.85 13.73
C VAL A 284 -23.24 -12.51 13.67
N ASP A 285 -23.02 -11.98 12.48
CA ASP A 285 -22.24 -10.76 12.28
C ASP A 285 -22.97 -9.52 12.81
N LYS A 286 -24.32 -9.47 12.71
CA LYS A 286 -25.11 -8.40 13.34
C LYS A 286 -24.88 -8.36 14.85
N ARG A 287 -24.96 -9.52 15.52
CA ARG A 287 -24.77 -9.60 16.97
C ARG A 287 -23.35 -9.22 17.39
N ILE A 288 -22.34 -9.64 16.64
CA ILE A 288 -20.94 -9.27 16.88
C ILE A 288 -20.77 -7.75 16.70
N MET A 289 -21.30 -7.22 15.61
CA MET A 289 -21.24 -5.79 15.28
C MET A 289 -21.89 -4.93 16.36
N GLU A 290 -23.13 -5.22 16.75
CA GLU A 290 -23.84 -4.51 17.83
C GLU A 290 -23.07 -4.55 19.16
N LEU A 291 -22.47 -5.69 19.50
CA LEU A 291 -21.67 -5.82 20.72
C LEU A 291 -20.38 -4.99 20.68
N LEU A 292 -19.67 -5.01 19.56
CA LEU A 292 -18.35 -4.39 19.44
C LEU A 292 -18.43 -2.88 19.20
N LEU A 293 -19.46 -2.38 18.51
CA LEU A 293 -19.61 -0.94 18.25
C LEU A 293 -19.74 -0.10 19.53
N GLU A 294 -20.25 -0.69 20.61
CA GLU A 294 -20.38 -0.06 21.93
C GLU A 294 -19.05 -0.03 22.71
N THR A 295 -17.97 -0.61 22.17
CA THR A 295 -16.65 -0.64 22.82
C THR A 295 -15.77 0.54 22.36
N PRO A 296 -14.96 1.14 23.24
CA PRO A 296 -14.09 2.27 22.87
C PRO A 296 -12.98 1.90 21.88
N GLU A 297 -12.60 0.63 21.82
CA GLU A 297 -11.57 0.10 20.92
C GLU A 297 -12.06 -0.03 19.46
N CYS A 298 -13.38 -0.15 19.26
CA CYS A 298 -13.99 -0.26 17.93
C CYS A 298 -14.14 1.13 17.29
N ALA A 299 -13.43 1.38 16.20
CA ALA A 299 -13.48 2.64 15.45
C ALA A 299 -14.66 2.69 14.48
N GLY A 300 -15.20 1.54 14.08
CA GLY A 300 -16.39 1.46 13.24
C GLY A 300 -16.54 0.13 12.51
N ILE A 301 -17.17 0.16 11.35
CA ILE A 301 -17.57 -1.03 10.59
C ILE A 301 -16.75 -1.14 9.31
N LYS A 302 -16.30 -2.36 8.97
CA LYS A 302 -15.72 -2.70 7.67
C LYS A 302 -16.72 -3.56 6.89
N ILE A 303 -16.87 -3.28 5.60
CA ILE A 303 -17.50 -4.19 4.65
C ILE A 303 -16.58 -4.46 3.47
N HIS A 304 -16.65 -5.68 2.93
CA HIS A 304 -15.86 -6.09 1.76
C HIS A 304 -16.72 -6.86 0.75
N PRO A 305 -17.48 -6.17 -0.10
CA PRO A 305 -18.45 -6.78 -1.02
C PRO A 305 -17.86 -7.93 -1.89
N PRO A 306 -16.63 -7.82 -2.45
CA PRO A 306 -16.02 -8.94 -3.17
C PRO A 306 -15.75 -10.20 -2.34
N LEU A 307 -15.31 -10.07 -1.09
CA LEU A 307 -15.09 -11.21 -0.20
C LEU A 307 -16.41 -11.83 0.25
N HIS A 308 -17.40 -10.98 0.52
CA HIS A 308 -18.75 -11.41 0.89
C HIS A 308 -19.49 -12.04 -0.29
N ARG A 309 -19.04 -11.78 -1.53
CA ARG A 309 -19.71 -12.17 -2.78
C ARG A 309 -21.12 -11.59 -2.90
N VAL A 310 -21.30 -10.38 -2.36
CA VAL A 310 -22.56 -9.64 -2.36
C VAL A 310 -22.28 -8.26 -2.95
N SER A 311 -23.17 -7.76 -3.82
CA SER A 311 -23.01 -6.43 -4.43
C SER A 311 -23.10 -5.32 -3.39
N ALA A 312 -22.31 -4.26 -3.55
CA ALA A 312 -22.25 -3.13 -2.63
C ALA A 312 -23.56 -2.34 -2.48
N ASP A 313 -24.52 -2.49 -3.41
CA ASP A 313 -25.84 -1.85 -3.41
C ASP A 313 -26.96 -2.75 -2.84
N ASP A 314 -26.62 -3.94 -2.34
CA ASP A 314 -27.55 -4.90 -1.75
C ASP A 314 -28.16 -4.35 -0.44
N ASP A 315 -29.48 -4.43 -0.32
CA ASP A 315 -30.24 -3.91 0.83
C ASP A 315 -29.84 -4.59 2.15
N ARG A 316 -29.23 -5.77 2.12
CA ARG A 316 -28.80 -6.44 3.36
C ARG A 316 -27.67 -5.71 4.08
N TYR A 317 -26.93 -4.84 3.39
CA TYR A 317 -25.94 -3.96 4.05
C TYR A 317 -26.57 -2.80 4.83
N ASP A 318 -27.86 -2.52 4.62
CA ASP A 318 -28.56 -1.40 5.27
C ASP A 318 -28.43 -1.43 6.81
N ILE A 319 -28.42 -2.63 7.39
CA ILE A 319 -28.24 -2.85 8.83
C ILE A 319 -26.91 -2.25 9.33
N ALA A 320 -25.82 -2.45 8.59
CA ALA A 320 -24.51 -1.91 8.98
C ALA A 320 -24.50 -0.38 8.90
N PHE A 321 -25.11 0.20 7.87
CA PHE A 321 -25.13 1.65 7.68
C PHE A 321 -26.05 2.35 8.70
N ALA A 322 -27.20 1.75 9.02
CA ALA A 322 -28.09 2.22 10.07
C ALA A 322 -27.41 2.21 11.45
N GLU A 323 -26.65 1.14 11.77
CA GLU A 323 -25.90 1.07 13.02
C GLU A 323 -24.73 2.08 13.06
N ALA A 324 -24.06 2.30 11.93
CA ALA A 324 -23.05 3.35 11.84
C ALA A 324 -23.64 4.75 12.07
N GLU A 325 -24.81 5.04 11.49
CA GLU A 325 -25.52 6.31 11.70
C GLU A 325 -25.96 6.46 13.17
N ARG A 326 -26.54 5.40 13.76
CA ARG A 326 -26.98 5.39 15.17
C ARG A 326 -25.84 5.66 16.14
N THR A 327 -24.68 5.06 15.90
CA THR A 327 -23.51 5.11 16.80
C THR A 327 -22.55 6.27 16.47
N GLY A 328 -22.72 6.91 15.31
CA GLY A 328 -21.79 7.92 14.79
C GLY A 328 -20.43 7.37 14.34
N LYS A 329 -20.29 6.04 14.26
CA LYS A 329 -19.07 5.34 13.87
C LYS A 329 -18.88 5.37 12.35
N VAL A 330 -17.63 5.21 11.91
CA VAL A 330 -17.27 5.27 10.49
C VAL A 330 -17.48 3.91 9.82
N VAL A 331 -17.89 3.93 8.56
CA VAL A 331 -17.95 2.76 7.69
C VAL A 331 -16.80 2.81 6.70
N LEU A 332 -15.86 1.88 6.83
CA LEU A 332 -14.84 1.64 5.83
C LEU A 332 -15.37 0.60 4.82
N THR A 333 -15.48 0.98 3.55
CA THR A 333 -15.88 0.06 2.49
C THR A 333 -14.66 -0.35 1.68
N HIS A 334 -14.65 -1.58 1.19
CA HIS A 334 -13.78 -1.94 0.08
C HIS A 334 -14.37 -1.35 -1.20
N SER A 335 -13.62 -0.49 -1.91
CA SER A 335 -14.01 0.03 -3.23
C SER A 335 -12.91 -0.26 -4.26
N TRP A 336 -13.30 -0.77 -5.43
CA TRP A 336 -12.35 -1.19 -6.46
C TRP A 336 -12.92 -1.09 -7.87
N GLU A 337 -12.03 -1.14 -8.88
CA GLU A 337 -12.40 -1.18 -10.31
C GLU A 337 -12.84 -2.57 -10.78
N ASP A 338 -13.36 -2.64 -12.01
CA ASP A 338 -13.54 -3.93 -12.70
C ASP A 338 -12.17 -4.47 -13.14
N SER A 339 -11.68 -5.48 -12.42
CA SER A 339 -10.36 -6.06 -12.64
C SER A 339 -10.44 -7.31 -13.52
N SER A 340 -9.73 -7.31 -14.64
CA SER A 340 -9.67 -8.44 -15.58
C SER A 340 -9.13 -9.74 -14.96
N TYR A 341 -8.17 -9.63 -14.03
CA TYR A 341 -7.57 -10.77 -13.33
C TYR A 341 -8.28 -11.13 -12.02
N ASN A 342 -9.17 -10.26 -11.52
CA ASN A 342 -9.98 -10.51 -10.33
C ASN A 342 -11.41 -9.92 -10.50
N PRO A 343 -12.25 -10.54 -11.34
CA PRO A 343 -13.53 -9.95 -11.77
C PRO A 343 -14.59 -9.86 -10.67
N VAL A 344 -14.35 -10.42 -9.48
CA VAL A 344 -15.26 -10.25 -8.33
C VAL A 344 -15.22 -8.83 -7.75
N GLN A 345 -14.17 -8.05 -8.07
CA GLN A 345 -13.99 -6.66 -7.63
C GLN A 345 -15.10 -5.73 -8.13
N LYS A 346 -15.77 -6.07 -9.25
CA LYS A 346 -16.92 -5.31 -9.77
C LYS A 346 -18.09 -5.19 -8.79
N LEU A 347 -18.15 -6.04 -7.76
CA LEU A 347 -19.14 -5.96 -6.68
C LEU A 347 -18.95 -4.74 -5.76
N SER A 348 -17.85 -3.99 -5.93
CA SER A 348 -17.47 -2.84 -5.11
C SER A 348 -17.14 -1.58 -5.93
N LEU A 349 -17.72 -1.45 -7.13
CA LEU A 349 -17.57 -0.22 -7.92
C LEU A 349 -18.12 0.98 -7.13
N PRO A 350 -17.44 2.15 -7.16
CA PRO A 350 -17.79 3.31 -6.33
C PRO A 350 -19.27 3.73 -6.39
N HIS A 351 -19.90 3.68 -7.56
CA HIS A 351 -21.29 4.09 -7.78
C HIS A 351 -22.31 3.17 -7.09
N LEU A 352 -21.95 1.93 -6.80
CA LEU A 352 -22.85 0.99 -6.10
C LEU A 352 -23.13 1.46 -4.67
N PHE A 353 -22.23 2.23 -4.05
CA PHE A 353 -22.45 2.78 -2.72
C PHE A 353 -23.41 3.97 -2.69
N GLU A 354 -23.73 4.60 -3.84
CA GLU A 354 -24.56 5.83 -3.89
C GLU A 354 -25.94 5.66 -3.25
N LYS A 355 -26.54 4.47 -3.41
CA LYS A 355 -27.83 4.14 -2.79
C LYS A 355 -27.76 4.31 -1.28
N HIS A 356 -26.70 3.79 -0.65
CA HIS A 356 -26.53 3.83 0.79
C HIS A 356 -26.07 5.21 1.28
N LEU A 357 -25.21 5.91 0.52
CA LEU A 357 -24.83 7.30 0.80
C LEU A 357 -26.07 8.22 0.86
N LYS A 358 -27.03 8.01 -0.05
CA LYS A 358 -28.28 8.76 -0.10
C LYS A 358 -29.23 8.40 1.05
N ASN A 359 -29.33 7.12 1.40
CA ASN A 359 -30.29 6.63 2.39
C ASN A 359 -29.83 6.86 3.83
N HIS A 360 -28.51 6.95 4.08
CA HIS A 360 -27.90 7.15 5.39
C HIS A 360 -27.01 8.41 5.40
N PRO A 361 -27.60 9.61 5.22
CA PRO A 361 -26.82 10.86 5.10
C PRO A 361 -26.06 11.23 6.38
N GLY A 362 -26.40 10.66 7.54
CA GLY A 362 -25.70 10.84 8.81
C GLY A 362 -24.59 9.82 9.06
N ALA A 363 -24.56 8.70 8.34
CA ALA A 363 -23.42 7.76 8.38
C ALA A 363 -22.21 8.34 7.63
N LYS A 364 -21.01 8.09 8.16
CA LYS A 364 -19.73 8.54 7.58
C LYS A 364 -19.09 7.38 6.83
N PHE A 365 -18.84 7.55 5.54
CA PHE A 365 -18.27 6.50 4.68
C PHE A 365 -16.84 6.80 4.27
N ILE A 366 -16.03 5.77 4.15
CA ILE A 366 -14.75 5.80 3.47
C ILE A 366 -14.81 4.80 2.32
N LEU A 367 -14.67 5.27 1.08
CA LEU A 367 -14.41 4.41 -0.06
C LEU A 367 -12.92 4.04 -0.02
N GLY A 368 -12.63 2.88 0.57
CA GLY A 368 -11.27 2.38 0.71
C GLY A 368 -10.60 2.23 -0.66
N HIS A 369 -9.29 2.48 -0.70
CA HIS A 369 -8.44 2.46 -1.88
C HIS A 369 -8.79 3.49 -2.96
N ALA A 370 -9.67 4.45 -2.66
CA ALA A 370 -10.14 5.46 -3.62
C ALA A 370 -10.59 4.86 -4.96
N GLY A 371 -11.36 3.76 -4.93
CA GLY A 371 -11.83 3.05 -6.12
C GLY A 371 -10.79 2.14 -6.78
N GLY A 372 -9.60 2.01 -6.18
CA GLY A 372 -8.58 1.05 -6.54
C GLY A 372 -7.61 1.54 -7.61
N ARG A 373 -8.05 1.93 -8.80
CA ARG A 373 -7.19 2.13 -9.99
C ARG A 373 -7.67 3.31 -10.85
N PRO A 374 -6.96 3.73 -11.92
CA PRO A 374 -7.29 4.98 -12.60
C PRO A 374 -8.66 4.96 -13.26
N ALA A 375 -9.16 3.77 -13.67
CA ALA A 375 -10.40 3.64 -14.42
C ALA A 375 -11.65 4.10 -13.63
N THR A 376 -11.60 4.10 -12.30
CA THR A 376 -12.69 4.52 -11.41
C THR A 376 -12.47 5.90 -10.80
N MET A 377 -11.33 6.56 -11.07
CA MET A 377 -10.95 7.82 -10.42
C MET A 377 -11.99 8.93 -10.62
N ASP A 378 -12.46 9.11 -11.86
CA ASP A 378 -13.50 10.10 -12.18
C ASP A 378 -14.83 9.79 -11.47
N GLU A 379 -15.15 8.51 -11.33
CA GLU A 379 -16.35 8.05 -10.64
C GLU A 379 -16.29 8.32 -9.14
N VAL A 380 -15.14 8.04 -8.51
CA VAL A 380 -14.88 8.37 -7.11
C VAL A 380 -15.02 9.87 -6.88
N CYS A 381 -14.39 10.69 -7.72
CA CYS A 381 -14.49 12.14 -7.62
C CYS A 381 -15.96 12.61 -7.72
N ARG A 382 -16.71 12.08 -8.69
CA ARG A 382 -18.14 12.39 -8.87
C ARG A 382 -18.98 11.99 -7.66
N VAL A 383 -18.74 10.82 -7.07
CA VAL A 383 -19.47 10.35 -5.88
C VAL A 383 -19.17 11.27 -4.70
N CYS A 384 -17.91 11.57 -4.42
CA CYS A 384 -17.51 12.47 -3.33
C CYS A 384 -17.97 13.92 -3.51
N GLN A 385 -18.07 14.42 -4.74
CA GLN A 385 -18.64 15.74 -5.01
C GLN A 385 -20.16 15.79 -4.78
N LYS A 386 -20.84 14.66 -5.01
CA LYS A 386 -22.31 14.56 -4.90
C LYS A 386 -22.77 14.37 -3.45
N TYR A 387 -22.00 13.68 -2.61
CA TYR A 387 -22.37 13.34 -1.24
C TYR A 387 -21.34 13.88 -0.25
N SER A 388 -21.81 14.59 0.79
CA SER A 388 -20.93 15.23 1.77
C SER A 388 -20.47 14.30 2.90
N ASN A 389 -21.00 13.08 2.96
CA ASN A 389 -20.75 12.10 4.01
C ASN A 389 -19.80 10.97 3.57
N VAL A 390 -18.99 11.19 2.54
CA VAL A 390 -18.03 10.23 2.02
C VAL A 390 -16.62 10.83 1.92
N TRP A 391 -15.63 10.01 2.27
CA TRP A 391 -14.20 10.24 2.17
C TRP A 391 -13.57 9.09 1.38
N VAL A 392 -12.29 9.23 1.04
CA VAL A 392 -11.46 8.15 0.50
C VAL A 392 -10.24 7.96 1.37
N ASP A 393 -9.67 6.76 1.38
CA ASP A 393 -8.30 6.56 1.85
C ASP A 393 -7.36 6.24 0.68
N LEU A 394 -6.07 6.37 0.93
CA LEU A 394 -5.01 6.11 -0.05
C LEU A 394 -4.51 4.65 -0.02
N SER A 395 -5.21 3.74 0.66
CA SER A 395 -4.70 2.38 0.87
C SER A 395 -4.71 1.54 -0.41
N GLY A 396 -4.10 0.37 -0.35
CA GLY A 396 -4.03 -0.57 -1.47
C GLY A 396 -2.74 -0.46 -2.28
N ASP A 397 -2.77 -1.07 -3.46
CA ASP A 397 -1.59 -1.28 -4.31
C ASP A 397 -1.49 -0.37 -5.53
N TYR A 398 -2.15 0.77 -5.43
CA TYR A 398 -2.22 1.72 -6.51
C TYR A 398 -1.36 2.91 -6.15
N PHE A 399 -0.29 3.10 -6.92
CA PHE A 399 0.69 4.16 -6.70
C PHE A 399 0.95 4.93 -7.99
N HIS A 400 -0.09 5.14 -8.81
CA HIS A 400 0.10 5.81 -10.11
C HIS A 400 0.54 7.27 -9.94
N ASP A 401 1.39 7.70 -10.87
CA ASP A 401 1.85 9.09 -10.90
C ASP A 401 0.66 10.02 -11.14
N GLY A 402 0.59 11.13 -10.39
CA GLY A 402 -0.50 12.11 -10.46
C GLY A 402 -1.81 11.72 -9.77
N MET A 403 -1.90 10.56 -9.10
CA MET A 403 -3.11 10.17 -8.38
C MET A 403 -3.49 11.18 -7.29
N LEU A 404 -2.53 11.61 -6.46
CA LEU A 404 -2.77 12.54 -5.36
C LEU A 404 -3.26 13.88 -5.88
N GLU A 405 -2.65 14.41 -6.92
CA GLU A 405 -3.07 15.65 -7.58
C GLU A 405 -4.48 15.53 -8.19
N THR A 406 -4.80 14.38 -8.77
CA THR A 406 -6.13 14.13 -9.35
C THR A 406 -7.21 14.08 -8.27
N LEU A 407 -6.97 13.33 -7.20
CA LEU A 407 -7.89 13.24 -6.06
C LEU A 407 -8.07 14.60 -5.39
N THR A 408 -6.99 15.29 -5.05
CA THR A 408 -7.08 16.60 -4.38
C THR A 408 -7.75 17.66 -5.25
N ALA A 409 -7.49 17.69 -6.56
CA ALA A 409 -8.20 18.59 -7.48
C ALA A 409 -9.69 18.25 -7.61
N GLY A 410 -10.05 16.96 -7.52
CA GLY A 410 -11.43 16.49 -7.65
C GLY A 410 -12.27 16.68 -6.38
N ILE A 411 -11.73 16.36 -5.20
CA ILE A 411 -12.52 16.24 -3.96
C ILE A 411 -11.98 17.05 -2.78
N GLY A 412 -10.85 17.74 -2.95
CA GLY A 412 -10.18 18.47 -1.87
C GLY A 412 -9.36 17.56 -0.95
N ALA A 413 -8.30 18.12 -0.36
CA ALA A 413 -7.44 17.38 0.58
C ALA A 413 -8.18 16.98 1.86
N GLU A 414 -9.23 17.69 2.25
CA GLU A 414 -10.08 17.44 3.43
C GLU A 414 -10.94 16.16 3.34
N ARG A 415 -11.00 15.54 2.14
CA ARG A 415 -11.75 14.31 1.88
C ARG A 415 -10.87 13.07 1.72
N ILE A 416 -9.56 13.20 1.91
CA ILE A 416 -8.58 12.13 1.68
C ILE A 416 -7.91 11.76 3.00
N LEU A 417 -7.83 10.47 3.30
CA LEU A 417 -7.22 9.92 4.51
C LEU A 417 -5.97 9.11 4.15
N LEU A 418 -4.98 9.14 5.03
CA LEU A 418 -3.90 8.15 4.98
C LEU A 418 -4.45 6.79 5.44
N GLY A 419 -4.40 5.81 4.55
CA GLY A 419 -4.59 4.40 4.86
C GLY A 419 -3.50 3.63 4.13
N SER A 420 -2.90 2.60 4.76
CA SER A 420 -1.74 1.92 4.14
C SER A 420 -2.00 0.50 3.67
N ASP A 421 -3.05 -0.16 4.17
CA ASP A 421 -3.18 -1.62 4.14
C ASP A 421 -1.95 -2.34 4.75
N SER A 422 -1.34 -1.71 5.77
CA SER A 422 -0.22 -2.30 6.52
C SER A 422 -0.60 -3.68 7.01
N TYR A 423 0.38 -4.59 6.92
CA TYR A 423 0.30 -6.05 6.80
C TYR A 423 0.64 -6.53 5.39
N TRP A 424 0.03 -5.95 4.37
CA TRP A 424 0.35 -6.24 2.97
C TRP A 424 1.32 -5.22 2.39
N PHE A 425 1.05 -3.95 2.61
CA PHE A 425 1.80 -2.87 1.98
C PHE A 425 2.60 -2.04 2.99
N ASN A 426 3.64 -1.39 2.47
CA ASN A 426 4.55 -0.54 3.20
C ASN A 426 4.01 0.89 3.12
N VAL A 427 3.59 1.44 4.26
CA VAL A 427 3.05 2.82 4.34
C VAL A 427 4.00 3.87 3.76
N HIS A 428 5.31 3.60 3.80
CA HIS A 428 6.31 4.50 3.21
C HIS A 428 6.14 4.71 1.70
N ALA A 429 5.49 3.80 0.97
CA ALA A 429 5.20 3.99 -0.45
C ALA A 429 4.26 5.20 -0.66
N ILE A 430 3.10 5.18 0.01
CA ILE A 430 2.13 6.28 -0.05
C ILE A 430 2.72 7.54 0.56
N PHE A 431 3.44 7.39 1.67
CA PHE A 431 4.02 8.53 2.37
C PHE A 431 5.11 9.22 1.54
N GLY A 432 5.94 8.46 0.83
CA GLY A 432 6.91 9.01 -0.13
C GLY A 432 6.22 9.84 -1.22
N MET A 433 5.13 9.32 -1.79
CA MET A 433 4.30 10.07 -2.76
C MET A 433 3.74 11.37 -2.16
N LEU A 434 3.18 11.31 -0.93
CA LEU A 434 2.65 12.47 -0.23
C LEU A 434 3.72 13.54 -0.01
N LEU A 435 4.90 13.16 0.49
CA LEU A 435 5.99 14.10 0.77
C LEU A 435 6.57 14.72 -0.52
N LYS A 436 6.56 13.98 -1.64
CA LYS A 436 7.03 14.52 -2.94
C LYS A 436 5.98 15.28 -3.72
N SER A 437 4.70 15.11 -3.40
CA SER A 437 3.55 15.72 -4.10
C SER A 437 3.67 17.24 -4.24
N ARG A 438 2.79 17.84 -5.05
CA ARG A 438 2.71 19.31 -5.20
C ARG A 438 1.88 20.01 -4.11
N LEU A 439 1.36 19.25 -3.16
CA LEU A 439 0.54 19.76 -2.07
C LEU A 439 1.34 20.64 -1.11
N SER A 440 0.69 21.59 -0.47
CA SER A 440 1.24 22.35 0.64
C SER A 440 1.42 21.46 1.87
N ASP A 441 2.30 21.85 2.79
CA ASP A 441 2.50 21.09 4.04
C ASP A 441 1.20 20.98 4.86
N ALA A 442 0.33 22.00 4.79
CA ALA A 442 -0.98 21.99 5.44
C ALA A 442 -1.95 20.95 4.82
N GLU A 443 -1.95 20.80 3.50
CA GLU A 443 -2.74 19.76 2.82
C GLU A 443 -2.20 18.35 3.11
N ILE A 444 -0.87 18.19 3.16
CA ILE A 444 -0.26 16.92 3.56
C ILE A 444 -0.64 16.60 5.01
N GLU A 445 -0.67 17.59 5.90
CA GLU A 445 -1.10 17.43 7.30
C GLU A 445 -2.56 17.00 7.43
N LEU A 446 -3.45 17.53 6.56
CA LEU A 446 -4.84 17.08 6.47
C LEU A 446 -4.92 15.58 6.19
N ILE A 447 -4.21 15.12 5.15
CA ILE A 447 -4.24 13.73 4.70
C ILE A 447 -3.56 12.81 5.71
N ALA A 448 -2.42 13.24 6.26
CA ALA A 448 -1.58 12.43 7.14
C ALA A 448 -2.23 12.15 8.50
N PHE A 449 -3.01 13.09 9.05
CA PHE A 449 -3.70 12.85 10.33
C PHE A 449 -4.93 13.72 10.61
N LYS A 450 -4.97 15.02 10.28
CA LYS A 450 -6.06 15.90 10.77
C LYS A 450 -7.45 15.48 10.28
N ASN A 451 -7.56 14.94 9.07
CA ASN A 451 -8.84 14.43 8.57
C ASN A 451 -9.31 13.24 9.40
N ALA A 452 -8.40 12.34 9.78
CA ALA A 452 -8.72 11.21 10.65
C ALA A 452 -9.07 11.69 12.07
N GLU A 453 -8.37 12.68 12.61
CA GLU A 453 -8.72 13.28 13.91
C GLU A 453 -10.16 13.78 13.94
N ASN A 454 -10.54 14.55 12.90
CA ASN A 454 -11.89 15.09 12.75
C ASN A 454 -12.94 14.00 12.52
N LEU A 455 -12.63 13.00 11.69
CA LEU A 455 -13.59 11.99 11.27
C LEU A 455 -13.92 11.02 12.41
N TYR A 456 -12.90 10.58 13.16
CA TYR A 456 -13.01 9.60 14.24
C TYR A 456 -13.12 10.22 15.64
N GLY A 457 -12.84 11.51 15.80
CA GLY A 457 -12.84 12.18 17.11
C GLY A 457 -11.68 11.73 17.99
N ILE A 458 -10.48 11.67 17.40
CA ILE A 458 -9.26 11.13 18.01
C ILE A 458 -8.13 12.15 17.86
N THR A 459 -7.10 12.08 18.70
CA THR A 459 -5.94 12.99 18.62
C THR A 459 -4.68 12.17 18.45
N ALA A 460 -3.83 12.54 17.50
CA ALA A 460 -2.46 12.05 17.42
C ALA A 460 -1.63 12.71 18.53
N ASP A 461 -1.75 12.21 19.77
CA ASP A 461 -0.83 12.63 20.82
C ASP A 461 0.59 12.20 20.42
N CYS A 462 1.54 13.13 20.47
CA CYS A 462 2.94 12.82 20.20
C CYS A 462 3.49 11.90 21.29
N TYR A 463 3.72 10.63 20.94
CA TYR A 463 4.40 9.65 21.80
C TYR A 463 5.89 9.56 21.52
#